data_AF-A0A933H9I1-F1
#
_entry.id   AF-A0A933H9I1-F1
#
_cell.length_a   1.000
_cell.length_b   1.000
_cell.length_c   1.000
_cell.angle_alpha   90.00
_cell.angle_beta   90.00
_cell.angle_gamma   90.00
#
_symmetry.space_group_name_H-M   'P 1'
#
loop_
_entity.id
_entity.type
_entity.pdbx_description
1 polymer ?
#
loop_
_entity_poly.entity_id
_entity_poly.type
_entity_poly.pdbx_seq_one_letter_code
_entity_poly.pdbx_strand_id
1 'polypeptide(L)'
;LVLSDFLRPWLGGAGGIVGIPKAEILGFQFAGPIEIYYIILIGIFIVVFLAIRLKDSRLGRAWMAIREDEDVAQAMGINLVWTKLIAFAIGASFAGISGAIFATKLSTIYPQSFKFDVSINVLALLILGGMGSIPGVIIGALMVVGLPELFREFEDFRFLVYGAALVVMMQLRPEGLWPETLHMRELHHEHAPPEPASTDSIPAN
;
A
#
# COMPACT_ATOMS: atom_id res chain seq x y z
N LEU A 1 -16.43 -21.15 -4.42
CA LEU A 1 -15.91 -21.32 -5.80
C LEU A 1 -14.52 -21.96 -5.83
N VAL A 2 -13.47 -21.37 -5.24
CA VAL A 2 -12.11 -21.97 -5.29
C VAL A 2 -12.01 -23.31 -4.53
N LEU A 3 -12.84 -23.51 -3.50
CA LEU A 3 -12.88 -24.76 -2.72
C LEU A 3 -13.75 -25.87 -3.33
N SER A 4 -14.50 -25.58 -4.41
CA SER A 4 -15.42 -26.57 -4.97
C SER A 4 -14.69 -27.61 -5.81
N ASP A 5 -15.12 -28.86 -5.66
CA ASP A 5 -14.54 -30.02 -6.35
C ASP A 5 -14.64 -29.93 -7.88
N PHE A 6 -15.57 -29.13 -8.39
CA PHE A 6 -15.75 -28.85 -9.81
C PHE A 6 -14.53 -28.20 -10.48
N LEU A 7 -13.80 -27.36 -9.75
CA LEU A 7 -12.65 -26.60 -10.27
C LEU A 7 -11.29 -27.21 -9.85
N ARG A 8 -11.30 -28.38 -9.19
CA ARG A 8 -10.08 -29.09 -8.76
C ARG A 8 -9.04 -29.28 -9.87
N PRO A 9 -9.38 -29.63 -11.13
CA PRO A 9 -8.36 -29.87 -12.17
C PRO A 9 -7.54 -28.63 -12.53
N TRP A 10 -8.09 -27.43 -12.33
CA TRP A 10 -7.46 -26.17 -12.72
C TRP A 10 -6.86 -25.41 -11.53
N LEU A 11 -7.45 -25.55 -10.34
CA LEU A 11 -7.13 -24.75 -9.15
C LEU A 11 -6.58 -25.58 -7.98
N GLY A 12 -6.52 -26.91 -8.10
CA GLY A 12 -6.08 -27.81 -7.02
C GLY A 12 -7.09 -27.98 -5.87
N GLY A 13 -8.22 -27.27 -5.93
CA GLY A 13 -9.28 -27.31 -4.91
C GLY A 13 -8.79 -26.87 -3.53
N ALA A 14 -9.26 -27.53 -2.48
CA ALA A 14 -8.83 -27.24 -1.11
C ALA A 14 -7.34 -27.54 -0.84
N GLY A 15 -6.72 -28.41 -1.65
CA GLY A 15 -5.30 -28.77 -1.56
C GLY A 15 -4.35 -27.73 -2.16
N GLY A 16 -4.86 -26.71 -2.85
CA GLY A 16 -4.05 -25.64 -3.42
C GLY A 16 -3.19 -26.07 -4.62
N ILE A 17 -2.40 -25.13 -5.13
CA ILE A 17 -1.48 -25.34 -6.25
C ILE A 17 -0.10 -25.65 -5.67
N VAL A 18 0.39 -26.86 -5.92
CA VAL A 18 1.68 -27.38 -5.44
C VAL A 18 2.65 -27.48 -6.62
N GLY A 19 3.95 -27.23 -6.37
CA GLY A 19 4.98 -27.42 -7.39
C GLY A 19 5.10 -26.24 -8.34
N ILE A 20 4.94 -25.02 -7.83
CA ILE A 20 5.16 -23.80 -8.61
C ILE A 20 6.64 -23.80 -9.06
N PRO A 21 6.92 -23.67 -10.37
CA PRO A 21 8.28 -23.69 -10.87
C PRO A 21 9.08 -22.58 -10.19
N LYS A 22 10.33 -22.92 -9.85
CA LYS A 22 11.24 -21.97 -9.21
C LYS A 22 11.49 -20.81 -10.18
N ALA A 23 11.86 -19.65 -9.64
CA ALA A 23 12.11 -18.49 -10.47
C ALA A 23 13.27 -18.78 -11.43
N GLU A 24 12.97 -18.93 -12.72
CA GLU A 24 13.98 -19.08 -13.77
C GLU A 24 14.06 -17.79 -14.55
N ILE A 25 15.20 -17.11 -14.50
CA ILE A 25 15.43 -15.89 -15.28
C ILE A 25 16.57 -16.18 -16.24
N LEU A 26 16.28 -16.08 -17.55
CA LEU A 26 17.26 -16.25 -18.62
C LEU A 26 18.04 -17.58 -18.56
N GLY A 27 17.43 -18.66 -18.06
CA GLY A 27 18.03 -19.99 -17.96
C GLY A 27 18.81 -20.28 -16.66
N PHE A 28 18.89 -19.33 -15.73
CA PHE A 28 19.42 -19.57 -14.39
C PHE A 28 18.28 -19.85 -13.41
N GLN A 29 18.40 -20.95 -12.66
CA GLN A 29 17.43 -21.32 -11.62
C GLN A 29 17.77 -20.58 -10.32
N PHE A 30 16.87 -19.71 -9.88
CA PHE A 30 16.94 -19.05 -8.58
C PHE A 30 16.10 -19.85 -7.58
N ALA A 31 16.76 -20.80 -6.92
CA ALA A 31 16.16 -21.81 -6.08
C ALA A 31 16.54 -21.67 -4.60
N GLY A 32 17.65 -20.98 -4.31
CA GLY A 32 18.17 -20.78 -2.97
C GLY A 32 17.36 -19.73 -2.18
N PRO A 33 17.23 -19.87 -0.84
CA PRO A 33 16.61 -18.85 0.00
C PRO A 33 17.27 -17.46 -0.17
N ILE A 34 18.59 -17.44 -0.34
CA ILE A 34 19.37 -16.22 -0.55
C ILE A 34 19.12 -15.58 -1.92
N GLU A 35 18.90 -16.39 -2.95
CA GLU A 35 18.62 -15.94 -4.32
C GLU A 35 17.23 -15.30 -4.39
N ILE A 36 16.23 -15.94 -3.76
CA ILE A 36 14.87 -15.40 -3.64
C ILE A 36 14.87 -14.09 -2.85
N TYR A 37 15.69 -14.00 -1.80
CA TYR A 37 15.88 -12.75 -1.05
C TYR A 37 16.38 -11.61 -1.95
N TYR A 38 17.38 -11.85 -2.80
CA TYR A 38 17.86 -10.84 -3.74
C TYR A 38 16.82 -10.47 -4.80
N ILE A 39 16.02 -11.42 -5.29
CA ILE A 39 14.90 -11.13 -6.20
C ILE A 39 13.88 -10.20 -5.55
N ILE A 40 13.48 -10.49 -4.31
CA ILE A 40 12.55 -9.63 -3.56
C ILE A 40 13.16 -8.25 -3.37
N LEU A 41 14.43 -8.17 -2.97
CA LEU A 41 15.12 -6.90 -2.72
C LEU A 41 15.19 -6.04 -3.98
N ILE A 42 15.55 -6.63 -5.13
CA ILE A 42 15.55 -5.94 -6.43
C ILE A 42 14.13 -5.52 -6.80
N GLY A 43 13.14 -6.39 -6.59
CA GLY A 43 11.72 -6.07 -6.82
C GLY A 43 11.25 -4.86 -6.02
N ILE A 44 11.59 -4.80 -4.72
CA ILE A 44 11.30 -3.64 -3.86
C ILE A 44 11.96 -2.39 -4.42
N PHE A 45 13.25 -2.45 -4.78
CA PHE A 45 13.96 -1.29 -5.32
C PHE A 45 13.34 -0.78 -6.62
N ILE A 46 12.97 -1.68 -7.53
CA ILE A 46 12.28 -1.34 -8.78
C ILE A 46 10.93 -0.70 -8.48
N VAL A 47 10.11 -1.29 -7.61
CA VAL A 47 8.78 -0.75 -7.28
C VAL A 47 8.90 0.62 -6.61
N VAL A 48 9.83 0.81 -5.67
CA VAL A 48 10.08 2.10 -5.03
C VAL A 48 10.53 3.15 -6.07
N PHE A 49 11.47 2.79 -6.94
CA PHE A 49 11.94 3.68 -8.00
C PHE A 49 10.81 4.07 -8.96
N LEU A 50 10.00 3.10 -9.41
CA LEU A 50 8.83 3.35 -10.26
C LEU A 50 7.80 4.21 -9.54
N ALA A 51 7.51 3.95 -8.27
CA ALA A 51 6.55 4.70 -7.47
C ALA A 51 6.97 6.17 -7.33
N ILE A 52 8.25 6.44 -7.04
CA ILE A 52 8.78 7.82 -6.98
C ILE A 52 8.65 8.51 -8.34
N ARG A 53 9.08 7.84 -9.42
CA ARG A 53 8.97 8.39 -10.78
C ARG A 53 7.52 8.63 -11.21
N LEU A 54 6.61 7.76 -10.79
CA LEU A 54 5.19 7.86 -11.11
C LEU A 54 4.53 8.99 -10.33
N LYS A 55 4.88 9.17 -9.06
CA LYS A 55 4.43 10.29 -8.22
C LYS A 55 4.78 11.64 -8.86
N ASP A 56 6.00 11.78 -9.36
CA ASP A 56 6.47 13.04 -9.95
C ASP A 56 6.03 13.22 -11.43
N SER A 57 5.33 12.23 -12.00
CA SER A 57 4.83 12.27 -13.37
C SER A 57 3.55 13.10 -13.53
N ARG A 58 3.11 13.33 -14.77
CA ARG A 58 1.83 13.98 -15.07
C ARG A 58 0.63 13.20 -14.52
N LEU A 59 0.70 11.86 -14.53
CA LEU A 59 -0.34 10.99 -13.98
C LEU A 59 -0.41 11.10 -12.45
N GLY A 60 0.75 11.11 -11.79
CA GLY A 60 0.84 11.31 -10.34
C GLY A 60 0.23 12.63 -9.89
N ARG A 61 0.53 13.73 -10.60
CA ARG A 61 -0.08 15.03 -10.33
C ARG A 61 -1.59 15.05 -10.59
N ALA A 62 -2.07 14.34 -11.61
CA ALA A 62 -3.50 14.22 -11.87
C ALA A 62 -4.23 13.46 -10.75
N TRP A 63 -3.62 12.40 -10.19
CA TRP A 63 -4.18 11.70 -9.03
C TRP A 63 -4.18 12.56 -7.77
N MET A 64 -3.14 13.37 -7.58
CA MET A 64 -3.08 14.33 -6.47
C MET A 64 -4.22 15.35 -6.57
N ALA A 65 -4.44 15.93 -7.76
CA ALA A 65 -5.55 16.86 -7.98
C ALA A 65 -6.93 16.23 -7.72
N ILE A 66 -7.15 14.99 -8.18
CA ILE A 66 -8.42 14.27 -7.92
C ILE A 66 -8.60 13.97 -6.41
N ARG A 67 -7.50 13.74 -5.68
CA ARG A 67 -7.53 13.51 -4.22
C ARG A 67 -7.90 14.78 -3.45
N GLU A 68 -7.46 15.95 -3.91
CA GLU A 68 -7.76 17.24 -3.29
C GLU A 68 -9.23 17.64 -3.52
N ASP A 69 -9.65 17.70 -4.79
CA ASP A 69 -11.04 18.01 -5.16
C ASP A 69 -11.38 17.41 -6.54
N GLU A 70 -12.30 16.43 -6.54
CA GLU A 70 -12.70 15.73 -7.75
C GLU A 70 -13.47 16.62 -8.74
N ASP A 71 -14.31 17.53 -8.23
CA ASP A 71 -15.14 18.42 -9.05
C ASP A 71 -14.27 19.48 -9.73
N VAL A 72 -13.30 20.06 -9.00
CA VAL A 72 -12.32 21.00 -9.55
C VAL A 72 -11.41 20.31 -10.56
N ALA A 73 -10.92 19.10 -10.25
CA ALA A 73 -10.11 18.33 -11.19
C ALA A 73 -10.85 18.08 -12.52
N GLN A 74 -12.15 17.77 -12.46
CA GLN A 74 -12.98 17.59 -13.65
C GLN A 74 -13.16 18.90 -14.43
N ALA A 75 -13.40 20.02 -13.74
CA ALA A 75 -13.52 21.34 -14.37
C ALA A 75 -12.22 21.77 -15.08
N MET A 76 -11.06 21.33 -14.56
CA MET A 76 -9.74 21.54 -15.16
C MET A 76 -9.42 20.59 -16.34
N GLY A 77 -10.41 19.78 -16.76
CA GLY A 77 -10.30 18.91 -17.94
C GLY A 77 -9.65 17.54 -17.69
N ILE A 78 -9.52 17.12 -16.42
CA ILE A 78 -9.02 15.79 -16.09
C ILE A 78 -10.14 14.75 -16.29
N ASN A 79 -9.87 13.71 -17.07
CA ASN A 79 -10.82 12.60 -17.21
C ASN A 79 -10.77 11.70 -15.98
N LEU A 80 -11.75 11.85 -15.08
CA LEU A 80 -11.81 11.12 -13.81
C LEU A 80 -11.81 9.60 -13.98
N VAL A 81 -12.63 9.09 -14.90
CA VAL A 81 -12.80 7.64 -15.12
C VAL A 81 -11.49 7.00 -15.57
N TRP A 82 -10.88 7.53 -16.65
CA TRP A 82 -9.61 7.01 -17.16
C TRP A 82 -8.49 7.13 -16.13
N THR A 83 -8.43 8.26 -15.42
CA THR A 83 -7.37 8.51 -14.44
C THR A 83 -7.48 7.56 -13.25
N LYS A 84 -8.68 7.32 -12.72
CA LYS A 84 -8.93 6.32 -11.65
C LYS A 84 -8.67 4.88 -12.13
N LEU A 85 -9.06 4.54 -13.36
CA LEU A 85 -8.79 3.22 -13.94
C LEU A 85 -7.29 2.94 -14.08
N ILE A 86 -6.49 3.92 -14.50
CA ILE A 86 -5.03 3.76 -14.59
C ILE A 86 -4.41 3.58 -13.19
N ALA A 87 -4.91 4.30 -12.17
CA ALA A 87 -4.46 4.12 -10.79
C ALA A 87 -4.69 2.67 -10.33
N PHE A 88 -5.91 2.15 -10.55
CA PHE A 88 -6.26 0.77 -10.22
C PHE A 88 -5.44 -0.25 -11.01
N ALA A 89 -5.27 -0.05 -12.33
CA ALA A 89 -4.53 -0.96 -13.19
C ALA A 89 -3.05 -1.05 -12.78
N ILE A 90 -2.41 0.07 -12.45
CA ILE A 90 -1.01 0.09 -11.99
C ILE A 90 -0.87 -0.58 -10.62
N GLY A 91 -1.78 -0.28 -9.68
CA GLY A 91 -1.80 -0.94 -8.37
C GLY A 91 -1.99 -2.46 -8.49
N ALA A 92 -2.94 -2.90 -9.31
CA ALA A 92 -3.17 -4.31 -9.61
C ALA A 92 -1.96 -4.97 -10.27
N SER A 93 -1.24 -4.25 -11.14
CA SER A 93 -0.02 -4.76 -11.79
C SER A 93 1.08 -5.03 -10.76
N PHE A 94 1.34 -4.09 -9.84
CA PHE A 94 2.31 -4.28 -8.77
C PHE A 94 1.91 -5.39 -7.81
N ALA A 95 0.63 -5.47 -7.44
CA ALA A 95 0.10 -6.57 -6.63
C ALA A 95 0.27 -7.94 -7.32
N GLY A 96 0.05 -8.01 -8.63
CA GLY A 96 0.26 -9.22 -9.43
C GLY A 96 1.72 -9.67 -9.46
N ILE A 97 2.66 -8.74 -9.69
CA ILE A 97 4.10 -9.04 -9.65
C ILE A 97 4.52 -9.51 -8.25
N SER A 98 4.07 -8.81 -7.20
CA SER A 98 4.33 -9.21 -5.81
C SER A 98 3.75 -10.60 -5.51
N GLY A 99 2.56 -10.90 -6.01
CA GLY A 99 1.91 -12.21 -5.86
C GLY A 99 2.69 -13.32 -6.56
N ALA A 100 3.23 -13.06 -7.75
CA ALA A 100 4.08 -14.02 -8.47
C ALA A 100 5.38 -14.32 -7.70
N ILE A 101 6.03 -13.30 -7.14
CA ILE A 101 7.23 -13.49 -6.29
C ILE A 101 6.88 -14.24 -4.99
N PHE A 102 5.72 -13.94 -4.40
CA PHE A 102 5.24 -14.65 -3.22
C PHE A 102 4.96 -16.14 -3.50
N ALA A 103 4.38 -16.43 -4.67
CA ALA A 103 4.12 -17.78 -5.14
C ALA A 103 5.41 -18.60 -5.30
N THR A 104 6.43 -18.03 -5.94
CA THR A 104 7.72 -18.71 -6.13
C THR A 104 8.45 -18.91 -4.80
N LYS A 105 8.36 -17.94 -3.87
CA LYS A 105 8.91 -18.06 -2.51
C LYS A 105 8.32 -19.25 -1.75
N LEU A 106 7.00 -19.41 -1.76
CA LEU A 106 6.33 -20.47 -1.00
C LEU A 106 6.32 -21.81 -1.74
N SER A 107 6.54 -21.83 -3.06
CA SER A 107 6.46 -23.00 -3.96
C SER A 107 5.10 -23.74 -3.98
N THR A 108 4.20 -23.39 -3.06
CA THR A 108 2.87 -23.94 -2.89
C THR A 108 1.94 -22.85 -2.38
N ILE A 109 0.74 -22.76 -2.96
CA ILE A 109 -0.27 -21.80 -2.58
C ILE A 109 -1.54 -22.53 -2.16
N TYR A 110 -1.98 -22.30 -0.92
CA TYR A 110 -3.26 -22.78 -0.40
C TYR A 110 -4.28 -21.64 -0.32
N PRO A 111 -5.58 -21.90 -0.57
CA PRO A 111 -6.64 -20.90 -0.41
C PRO A 111 -6.70 -20.30 1.00
N GLN A 112 -6.33 -21.08 2.03
CA GLN A 112 -6.28 -20.60 3.42
C GLN A 112 -5.18 -19.56 3.69
N SER A 113 -4.27 -19.32 2.75
CA SER A 113 -3.23 -18.28 2.87
C SER A 113 -3.77 -16.88 2.57
N PHE A 114 -4.94 -16.76 1.94
CA PHE A 114 -5.57 -15.50 1.54
C PHE A 114 -6.86 -15.26 2.32
N LYS A 115 -6.74 -15.24 3.66
CA LYS A 115 -7.86 -14.92 4.55
C LYS A 115 -8.06 -13.41 4.64
N PHE A 116 -9.26 -13.02 5.09
CA PHE A 116 -9.62 -11.63 5.37
C PHE A 116 -8.62 -10.92 6.29
N ASP A 117 -8.05 -11.65 7.26
CA ASP A 117 -7.03 -11.14 8.18
C ASP A 117 -5.79 -10.58 7.46
N VAL A 118 -5.41 -11.17 6.32
CA VAL A 118 -4.28 -10.68 5.51
C VAL A 118 -4.60 -9.31 4.92
N SER A 119 -5.82 -9.10 4.44
CA SER A 119 -6.27 -7.80 3.93
C SER A 119 -6.30 -6.74 5.02
N ILE A 120 -6.77 -7.09 6.24
CA ILE A 120 -6.72 -6.18 7.39
C ILE A 120 -5.27 -5.81 7.72
N ASN A 121 -4.36 -6.77 7.75
CA ASN A 121 -2.95 -6.51 8.05
C ASN A 121 -2.30 -5.60 6.99
N VAL A 122 -2.64 -5.78 5.72
CA VAL A 122 -2.18 -4.90 4.62
C VAL A 122 -2.75 -3.50 4.76
N LEU A 123 -4.01 -3.34 5.17
CA LEU A 123 -4.57 -2.02 5.44
C LEU A 123 -3.90 -1.38 6.66
N ALA A 124 -3.67 -2.15 7.73
CA ALA A 124 -3.07 -1.68 8.96
C ALA A 124 -1.64 -1.14 8.74
N LEU A 125 -0.79 -1.85 7.98
CA LEU A 125 0.56 -1.36 7.67
C LEU A 125 0.55 -0.08 6.83
N LEU A 126 -0.45 0.09 5.94
CA LEU A 126 -0.58 1.31 5.12
C LEU A 126 -1.00 2.50 5.98
N ILE A 127 -1.95 2.30 6.90
CA ILE A 127 -2.39 3.33 7.83
C ILE A 127 -1.26 3.71 8.79
N LEU A 128 -0.62 2.73 9.44
CA LEU A 128 0.50 2.96 10.35
C LEU A 128 1.68 3.65 9.66
N GLY A 129 1.98 3.26 8.42
CA GLY A 129 3.03 3.91 7.64
C GLY A 129 2.72 5.35 7.26
N GLY A 130 1.45 5.64 6.93
CA GLY A 130 0.98 6.93 6.44
C GLY A 130 0.56 6.87 4.97
N MET A 131 -0.68 7.28 4.68
CA MET A 131 -1.23 7.26 3.32
C MET A 131 -0.54 8.31 2.43
N GLY A 132 0.08 7.86 1.34
CA GLY A 132 0.79 8.73 0.38
C GLY A 132 2.30 8.82 0.58
N SER A 133 2.84 8.29 1.68
CA SER A 133 4.28 8.31 1.95
C SER A 133 4.96 6.97 1.67
N ILE A 134 5.79 6.92 0.62
CA ILE A 134 6.59 5.74 0.28
C ILE A 134 7.50 5.28 1.45
N PRO A 135 8.32 6.15 2.08
CA PRO A 135 9.14 5.74 3.22
C PRO A 135 8.29 5.37 4.45
N GLY A 136 7.15 6.03 4.65
CA GLY A 136 6.21 5.71 5.72
C GLY A 136 5.68 4.29 5.62
N VAL A 137 5.21 3.89 4.42
CA VAL A 137 4.71 2.53 4.17
C VAL A 137 5.79 1.47 4.38
N ILE A 138 7.06 1.75 4.04
CA ILE A 138 8.18 0.82 4.30
C ILE A 138 8.37 0.62 5.80
N ILE A 139 8.37 1.69 6.59
CA ILE A 139 8.48 1.62 8.05
C ILE A 139 7.27 0.90 8.65
N GLY A 140 6.06 1.20 8.18
CA GLY A 140 4.83 0.54 8.60
C GLY A 140 4.88 -0.97 8.35
N ALA A 141 5.37 -1.39 7.18
CA ALA A 141 5.57 -2.80 6.85
C ALA A 141 6.60 -3.47 7.79
N LEU A 142 7.74 -2.82 8.04
CA LEU A 142 8.75 -3.34 8.97
C LEU A 142 8.21 -3.45 10.40
N MET A 143 7.42 -2.48 10.84
CA MET A 143 6.83 -2.48 12.18
C MET A 143 5.81 -3.61 12.32
N VAL A 144 4.86 -3.74 11.40
CA VAL A 144 3.81 -4.77 11.47
C VAL A 144 4.34 -6.17 11.25
N VAL A 145 5.35 -6.35 10.38
CA VAL A 145 5.98 -7.66 10.17
C VAL A 145 6.95 -8.01 11.31
N GLY A 146 7.64 -7.01 11.88
CA GLY A 146 8.60 -7.19 12.96
C GLY A 146 7.97 -7.35 14.35
N LEU A 147 6.81 -6.72 14.60
CA LEU A 147 6.11 -6.79 15.90
C LEU A 147 5.83 -8.24 16.33
N PRO A 148 5.25 -9.11 15.49
CA PRO A 148 4.97 -10.50 15.85
C PRO A 148 6.22 -11.30 16.22
N GLU A 149 7.38 -11.00 15.62
CA GLU A 149 8.63 -11.67 15.95
C GLU A 149 9.11 -11.27 17.36
N LEU A 150 8.89 -10.02 17.75
CA LEU A 150 9.23 -9.52 19.09
C LEU A 150 8.26 -10.00 20.18
N PHE A 151 6.99 -10.21 19.81
CA PHE A 151 5.91 -10.67 20.69
C PHE A 151 5.50 -12.12 20.43
N ARG A 152 6.42 -12.95 19.93
CA ARG A 152 6.12 -14.34 19.52
C ARG A 152 5.52 -15.19 20.64
N GLU A 153 5.80 -14.85 21.90
CA GLU A 153 5.25 -15.52 23.08
C GLU A 153 3.79 -15.12 23.39
N PHE A 154 3.25 -14.08 22.75
CA PHE A 154 1.92 -13.51 22.96
C PHE A 154 1.06 -13.51 21.68
N GLU A 155 1.16 -14.54 20.83
CA GLU A 155 0.43 -14.61 19.54
C GLU A 155 -1.07 -14.34 19.68
N ASP A 156 -1.70 -14.77 20.77
CA ASP A 156 -3.13 -14.58 21.04
C ASP A 156 -3.54 -13.11 21.13
N PHE A 157 -2.63 -12.22 21.54
CA PHE A 157 -2.89 -10.79 21.69
C PHE A 157 -2.53 -9.97 20.45
N ARG A 158 -2.09 -10.59 19.36
CA ARG A 158 -1.62 -9.87 18.15
C ARG A 158 -2.61 -8.85 17.62
N PHE A 159 -3.89 -9.22 17.51
CA PHE A 159 -4.93 -8.31 17.02
C PHE A 159 -5.22 -7.15 17.99
N LEU A 160 -5.13 -7.40 19.30
CA LEU A 160 -5.27 -6.36 20.31
C LEU A 160 -4.12 -5.35 20.21
N VAL A 161 -2.88 -5.85 20.04
CA VAL A 161 -1.69 -5.02 19.85
C VAL A 161 -1.80 -4.20 18.55
N TYR A 162 -2.26 -4.79 17.45
CA TYR A 162 -2.47 -4.06 16.20
C TYR A 162 -3.54 -2.98 16.31
N GLY A 163 -4.68 -3.29 16.94
CA GLY A 163 -5.73 -2.30 17.19
C GLY A 163 -5.24 -1.16 18.08
N ALA A 164 -4.54 -1.48 19.17
CA ALA A 164 -3.96 -0.49 20.06
C ALA A 164 -2.91 0.37 19.34
N ALA A 165 -2.02 -0.23 18.53
CA ALA A 165 -1.04 0.50 17.73
C ALA A 165 -1.71 1.45 16.74
N LEU A 166 -2.79 1.03 16.07
CA LEU A 166 -3.58 1.88 15.17
C LEU A 166 -4.21 3.05 15.92
N VAL A 167 -4.84 2.82 17.07
CA VAL A 167 -5.46 3.88 17.88
C VAL A 167 -4.41 4.87 18.39
N VAL A 168 -3.30 4.37 18.91
CA VAL A 168 -2.18 5.22 19.39
C VAL A 168 -1.61 6.03 18.24
N MET A 169 -1.46 5.44 17.07
CA MET A 169 -0.95 6.12 15.88
C MET A 169 -1.94 7.20 15.40
N MET A 170 -3.24 6.90 15.33
CA MET A 170 -4.28 7.90 15.03
C MET A 170 -4.29 9.06 16.03
N GLN A 171 -4.00 8.80 17.30
CA GLN A 171 -3.92 9.83 18.34
C GLN A 171 -2.64 10.67 18.29
N LEU A 172 -1.48 10.05 18.01
CA LEU A 172 -0.19 10.74 18.06
C LEU A 172 0.18 11.42 16.73
N ARG A 173 -0.19 10.79 15.61
CA ARG A 173 0.21 11.20 14.25
C ARG A 173 -0.82 10.66 13.23
N PRO A 174 -1.97 11.33 13.03
CA PRO A 174 -3.01 10.87 12.10
C PRO A 174 -2.52 10.74 10.64
N GLU A 175 -1.38 11.34 10.31
CA GLU A 175 -0.80 11.35 8.97
C GLU A 175 0.13 10.17 8.65
N GLY A 176 0.64 9.43 9.64
CA GLY A 176 1.71 8.44 9.42
C GLY A 176 2.85 8.48 10.41
N LEU A 177 3.65 7.40 10.46
CA LEU A 177 4.99 7.43 11.08
C LEU A 177 5.95 8.36 10.32
N TRP A 178 5.79 8.47 9.00
CA TRP A 178 6.54 9.41 8.17
C TRP A 178 5.60 10.08 7.17
N PRO A 179 4.98 11.21 7.51
CA PRO A 179 3.96 11.82 6.66
C PRO A 179 4.53 12.46 5.39
N GLU A 180 3.68 12.52 4.35
CA GLU A 180 3.98 13.29 3.15
C GLU A 180 3.78 14.78 3.43
N THR A 181 4.76 15.62 3.08
CA THR A 181 4.80 17.06 3.42
C THR A 181 3.61 17.88 2.92
N LEU A 182 2.85 17.37 1.94
CA LEU A 182 1.62 17.99 1.44
C LEU A 182 0.44 17.74 2.37
N HIS A 183 0.27 16.51 2.88
CA HIS A 183 -0.84 16.17 3.77
C HIS A 183 -0.73 16.87 5.13
N MET A 184 0.50 17.08 5.59
CA MET A 184 0.81 17.87 6.79
C MET A 184 0.37 19.33 6.69
N ARG A 185 0.27 19.90 5.47
CA ARG A 185 -0.16 21.29 5.26
C ARG A 185 -1.67 21.45 5.29
N GLU A 186 -2.42 20.47 4.80
CA GLU A 186 -3.89 20.51 4.75
C GLU A 186 -4.49 20.55 6.16
N LEU A 187 -4.01 19.69 7.07
CA LEU A 187 -4.52 19.62 8.46
C LEU A 187 -4.17 20.85 9.31
N HIS A 188 -3.03 21.49 9.02
CA HIS A 188 -2.60 22.71 9.72
C HIS A 188 -3.28 23.98 9.21
N HIS A 189 -3.82 23.99 7.97
CA HIS A 189 -4.58 25.13 7.46
C HIS A 189 -6.00 25.22 8.06
N GLU A 190 -6.62 24.11 8.44
CA GLU A 190 -7.96 24.11 9.05
C GLU A 190 -7.96 24.61 10.50
N HIS A 191 -6.79 24.62 11.16
CA HIS A 191 -6.61 25.13 12.54
C HIS A 191 -5.99 26.54 12.60
N ALA A 192 -5.72 27.18 11.46
CA ALA A 192 -5.29 28.57 11.45
C ALA A 192 -6.50 29.46 11.79
N PRO A 193 -6.42 30.34 12.81
CA PRO A 193 -7.51 31.27 13.09
C PRO A 193 -7.78 32.11 11.83
N PRO A 194 -9.06 32.41 11.51
CA PRO A 194 -9.41 33.16 10.31
C PRO A 194 -8.60 34.46 10.29
N GLU A 195 -7.91 34.68 9.17
CA GLU A 195 -7.16 35.91 8.93
C GLU A 195 -8.12 37.08 9.19
N PRO A 196 -7.77 38.05 10.07
CA PRO A 196 -8.67 39.14 10.38
C PRO A 196 -8.98 39.84 9.06
N ALA A 197 -10.26 39.83 8.68
CA ALA A 197 -10.75 40.46 7.47
C ALA A 197 -10.07 41.81 7.33
N SER A 198 -9.26 41.98 6.27
CA SER A 198 -8.66 43.25 5.95
C SER A 198 -9.80 44.26 5.91
N THR A 199 -9.83 45.12 6.93
CA THR A 199 -10.64 46.32 6.91
C THR A 199 -9.96 47.22 5.88
N ASP A 200 -10.13 46.87 4.60
CA ASP A 200 -9.79 47.75 3.50
C ASP A 200 -10.74 48.92 3.63
N SER A 201 -10.16 49.98 4.18
CA SER A 201 -10.69 51.32 4.24
C SER A 201 -11.38 51.66 2.93
N ILE A 202 -12.71 51.74 2.99
CA ILE A 202 -13.50 52.47 2.00
C ILE A 202 -12.93 53.89 2.00
N PRO A 203 -12.34 54.40 0.91
CA PRO A 203 -11.88 55.77 0.89
C PRO A 203 -13.12 56.67 0.96
N ALA A 204 -13.27 57.36 2.08
CA ALA A 204 -14.18 58.48 2.21
C ALA A 204 -13.54 59.72 1.57
N ASN A 205 -13.72 59.89 0.27
CA ASN A 205 -13.97 61.18 -0.40
C ASN A 205 -14.17 60.99 -1.91
#